data_AF-A0A6A5RL07-F1
#
_entry.id   AF-A0A6A5RL07-F1
#
_cell.length_a   1.000
_cell.length_b   1.000
_cell.length_c   1.000
_cell.angle_alpha   90.00
_cell.angle_beta   90.00
_cell.angle_gamma   90.00
#
_symmetry.space_group_name_H-M   'P 1'
#
loop_
_entity.id
_entity.type
_entity.pdbx_description
1 polymer ?
#
loop_
_entity_poly.entity_id
_entity_poly.type
_entity_poly.pdbx_seq_one_letter_code
_entity_poly.pdbx_strand_id
1 'polypeptide(L)'
;MPEAVAMESWRPSLYRTHDVQTPSPAPEAVGQLIEAASSCSTRLQADPYNAGIWTERADYYLQLNYPELAVGDAYRAKLLFERADAAPDRRGPSNGLGEPLVPDEQVRINAYAVLGQALYDCHCHWECFEFWLELTQAKHLPQLSRLALTKANALKQLLAQKKQAAAPYSGTPQQQRDRLRDGSVVTVHYPWMERRHRSRSPEVIENVNHELQRNVQPPALRVGSSTLAPVADMLGVFATRAVTKGECILIDRTATSAVSQSPPLPHCETCYDAPLTAPINMDCCSALFCSSLCRDLAMDTYHRALCGQDFSWLSSPAASLQENASPMRPLLLFRFLALCVAAGPCMHPLDHGLIARLSPLANCGHLDVFTLAESVAAPLQILGQLGVDVFADARFDTMVLHAIWCRLANNKAGSCDPQLGFVDEITPFLPLFNHSCEPSVEYRKEGGSTTVRFFALRDIGEGEEVFDSYQDVEDAPRRERIERMWPWFEQPCLCGRCRREAEGGE
;
A
#
# COMPACT_ATOMS: atom_id res chain seq x y z
N MET A 1 -16.02 31.95 2.97
CA MET A 1 -16.28 30.74 3.78
C MET A 1 -15.84 29.42 3.13
N PRO A 2 -15.73 29.25 1.81
CA PRO A 2 -15.07 28.08 1.19
C PRO A 2 -13.54 28.05 1.43
N GLU A 3 -12.88 29.21 1.36
CA GLU A 3 -11.41 29.34 1.51
C GLU A 3 -10.89 28.89 2.89
N ALA A 4 -11.65 29.12 3.96
CA ALA A 4 -11.27 28.71 5.31
C ALA A 4 -11.32 27.18 5.51
N VAL A 5 -12.25 26.49 4.84
CA VAL A 5 -12.40 25.03 4.90
C VAL A 5 -11.32 24.34 4.04
N ALA A 6 -10.94 24.95 2.91
CA ALA A 6 -9.86 24.43 2.07
C ALA A 6 -8.50 24.40 2.80
N MET A 7 -8.16 25.47 3.53
CA MET A 7 -6.93 25.55 4.34
C MET A 7 -6.89 24.58 5.53
N GLU A 8 -8.01 24.33 6.21
CA GLU A 8 -8.06 23.35 7.33
C GLU A 8 -7.88 21.90 6.86
N SER A 9 -8.09 21.62 5.56
CA SER A 9 -8.06 20.28 4.98
C SER A 9 -6.77 19.91 4.25
N TRP A 10 -5.95 20.89 3.86
CA TRP A 10 -4.71 20.64 3.13
C TRP A 10 -3.56 20.32 4.07
N ARG A 11 -2.92 19.17 3.84
CA ARG A 11 -1.69 18.73 4.49
C ARG A 11 -0.76 18.16 3.42
N PRO A 12 0.47 18.66 3.26
CA PRO A 12 1.38 18.14 2.25
C PRO A 12 1.92 16.76 2.66
N SER A 13 2.12 15.87 1.69
CA SER A 13 2.84 14.61 1.88
C SER A 13 4.36 14.78 1.68
N LEU A 14 4.78 15.87 1.04
CA LEU A 14 6.19 16.17 0.80
C LEU A 14 6.97 16.43 2.09
N TYR A 15 7.92 15.54 2.40
CA TYR A 15 8.93 15.75 3.44
C TYR A 15 10.12 16.55 2.90
N ARG A 16 10.39 17.74 3.44
CA ARG A 16 11.44 18.64 2.94
C ARG A 16 12.79 18.43 3.60
N THR A 17 13.82 18.23 2.79
CA THR A 17 15.23 18.18 3.22
C THR A 17 16.17 18.99 2.33
N HIS A 18 15.71 19.49 1.17
CA HIS A 18 16.52 20.28 0.23
C HIS A 18 15.73 21.44 -0.37
N ASP A 19 16.40 22.57 -0.62
CA ASP A 19 15.80 23.77 -1.23
C ASP A 19 15.38 23.57 -2.69
N VAL A 20 15.85 22.50 -3.33
CA VAL A 20 15.53 22.14 -4.73
C VAL A 20 14.16 21.44 -4.84
N GLN A 21 13.56 21.01 -3.73
CA GLN A 21 12.22 20.42 -3.72
C GLN A 21 11.16 21.49 -4.00
N THR A 22 10.04 21.10 -4.64
CA THR A 22 8.97 22.04 -5.04
C THR A 22 8.48 22.84 -3.84
N PRO A 23 8.49 24.19 -3.83
CA PRO A 23 8.15 24.98 -2.66
C PRO A 23 6.69 24.79 -2.23
N SER A 24 6.38 25.16 -0.99
CA SER A 24 5.00 25.14 -0.52
C SER A 24 4.17 26.21 -1.24
N PRO A 25 2.92 25.91 -1.64
CA PRO A 25 2.06 26.89 -2.26
C PRO A 25 1.73 28.00 -1.26
N ALA A 26 1.48 29.20 -1.76
CA ALA A 26 0.91 30.27 -0.94
C ALA A 26 -0.47 29.82 -0.41
N PRO A 27 -0.83 30.08 0.86
CA PRO A 27 -2.09 29.62 1.44
C PRO A 27 -3.33 29.97 0.60
N GLU A 28 -3.35 31.16 0.01
CA GLU A 28 -4.41 31.67 -0.86
C GLU A 28 -4.54 30.91 -2.20
N ALA A 29 -3.48 30.24 -2.66
CA ALA A 29 -3.47 29.49 -3.91
C ALA A 29 -3.99 28.05 -3.74
N VAL A 30 -3.99 27.50 -2.52
CA VAL A 30 -4.33 26.09 -2.25
C VAL A 30 -5.72 25.72 -2.76
N GLY A 31 -6.74 26.56 -2.49
CA GLY A 31 -8.11 26.30 -2.94
C GLY A 31 -8.22 26.22 -4.46
N GLN A 32 -7.57 27.15 -5.17
CA GLN A 32 -7.58 27.19 -6.64
C GLN A 32 -6.88 25.97 -7.25
N LEU A 33 -5.77 25.53 -6.64
CA LEU A 33 -5.05 24.33 -7.08
C LEU A 33 -5.89 23.05 -6.90
N ILE A 34 -6.63 22.92 -5.78
CA ILE A 34 -7.54 21.80 -5.54
C ILE A 34 -8.66 21.78 -6.58
N GLU A 35 -9.26 22.93 -6.87
CA GLU A 35 -10.30 23.06 -7.91
C GLU A 35 -9.76 22.71 -9.29
N ALA A 36 -8.54 23.15 -9.62
CA ALA A 36 -7.89 22.85 -10.89
C ALA A 36 -7.60 21.35 -11.06
N ALA A 37 -7.07 20.69 -10.02
CA ALA A 37 -6.87 19.24 -10.03
C ALA A 37 -8.20 18.45 -10.18
N SER A 38 -9.27 18.93 -9.53
CA SER A 38 -10.62 18.36 -9.65
C SER A 38 -11.19 18.54 -11.07
N SER A 39 -10.94 19.69 -11.68
CA SER A 39 -11.31 19.97 -13.09
C SER A 39 -10.60 19.02 -14.05
N CYS A 40 -9.29 18.79 -13.88
CA CYS A 40 -8.56 17.79 -14.66
C CYS A 40 -9.13 16.38 -14.47
N SER A 41 -9.49 15.99 -13.25
CA SER A 41 -10.11 14.69 -12.98
C SER A 41 -11.44 14.50 -13.73
N THR A 42 -12.26 15.56 -13.82
CA THR A 42 -13.50 15.54 -14.62
C THR A 42 -13.20 15.41 -16.11
N ARG A 43 -12.18 16.14 -16.62
CA ARG A 43 -11.78 16.06 -18.02
C ARG A 43 -11.21 14.67 -18.38
N LEU A 44 -10.47 14.03 -17.48
CA LEU A 44 -9.96 12.67 -17.66
C LEU A 44 -11.06 11.62 -17.73
N GLN A 45 -12.22 11.83 -17.09
CA GLN A 45 -13.37 10.94 -17.27
C GLN A 45 -13.91 10.96 -18.71
N ALA A 46 -13.80 12.10 -19.39
CA ALA A 46 -14.22 12.26 -20.78
C ALA A 46 -13.12 11.88 -21.80
N ASP A 47 -11.85 12.13 -21.46
CA ASP A 47 -10.70 11.90 -22.34
C ASP A 47 -9.53 11.25 -21.56
N PRO A 48 -9.68 9.96 -21.15
CA PRO A 48 -8.72 9.30 -20.26
C PRO A 48 -7.37 9.01 -20.91
N TYR A 49 -7.28 9.04 -22.23
CA TYR A 49 -6.06 8.74 -22.98
C TYR A 49 -5.25 10.00 -23.34
N ASN A 50 -5.59 11.14 -22.76
CA ASN A 50 -4.91 12.40 -23.02
C ASN A 50 -3.75 12.65 -22.06
N ALA A 51 -2.54 12.39 -22.53
CA ALA A 51 -1.31 12.58 -21.75
C ALA A 51 -1.12 14.03 -21.27
N GLY A 52 -1.67 15.01 -21.98
CA GLY A 52 -1.61 16.42 -21.58
C GLY A 52 -2.42 16.70 -20.31
N ILE A 53 -3.62 16.13 -20.18
CA ILE A 53 -4.48 16.33 -19.01
C ILE A 53 -3.89 15.61 -17.78
N TRP A 54 -3.32 14.41 -17.98
CA TRP A 54 -2.56 13.72 -16.93
C TRP A 54 -1.38 14.56 -16.45
N THR A 55 -0.62 15.14 -17.38
CA THR A 55 0.51 16.03 -17.06
C THR A 55 0.07 17.28 -16.30
N GLU A 56 -1.02 17.91 -16.73
CA GLU A 56 -1.60 19.10 -16.09
C GLU A 56 -2.03 18.79 -14.65
N ARG A 57 -2.72 17.66 -14.42
CA ARG A 57 -3.11 17.24 -13.07
C ARG A 57 -1.91 16.89 -12.19
N ALA A 58 -0.91 16.21 -12.76
CA ALA A 58 0.34 15.92 -12.06
C ALA A 58 1.05 17.18 -11.58
N ASP A 59 1.09 18.23 -12.41
CA ASP A 59 1.68 19.51 -12.05
C ASP A 59 0.93 20.19 -10.90
N TYR A 60 -0.42 20.17 -10.91
CA TYR A 60 -1.20 20.68 -9.78
C TYR A 60 -0.97 19.88 -8.49
N TYR A 61 -0.83 18.55 -8.56
CA TYR A 61 -0.46 17.74 -7.40
C TYR A 61 0.94 18.09 -6.88
N LEU A 62 1.90 18.33 -7.75
CA LEU A 62 3.25 18.74 -7.38
C LEU A 62 3.24 20.10 -6.67
N GLN A 63 2.49 21.07 -7.20
CA GLN A 63 2.28 22.39 -6.58
C GLN A 63 1.55 22.31 -5.23
N LEU A 64 0.63 21.36 -5.07
CA LEU A 64 -0.02 21.04 -3.79
C LEU A 64 0.88 20.25 -2.83
N ASN A 65 2.10 19.91 -3.25
CA ASN A 65 3.07 19.09 -2.53
C ASN A 65 2.54 17.67 -2.21
N TYR A 66 1.87 17.07 -3.19
CA TYR A 66 1.50 15.66 -3.27
C TYR A 66 2.34 14.93 -4.33
N PRO A 67 3.67 14.83 -4.16
CA PRO A 67 4.54 14.31 -5.20
C PRO A 67 4.24 12.86 -5.57
N GLU A 68 3.75 12.01 -4.66
CA GLU A 68 3.36 10.64 -4.96
C GLU A 68 2.22 10.56 -5.98
N LEU A 69 1.25 11.49 -5.87
CA LEU A 69 0.15 11.57 -6.83
C LEU A 69 0.65 12.12 -8.18
N ALA A 70 1.56 13.10 -8.14
CA ALA A 70 2.20 13.64 -9.33
C ALA A 70 3.03 12.59 -10.07
N VAL A 71 3.78 11.73 -9.36
CA VAL A 71 4.50 10.60 -9.95
C VAL A 71 3.51 9.67 -10.67
N GLY A 72 2.40 9.28 -10.02
CA GLY A 72 1.42 8.37 -10.63
C GLY A 72 0.75 8.91 -11.90
N ASP A 73 0.45 10.21 -11.94
CA ASP A 73 -0.17 10.85 -13.10
C ASP A 73 0.85 11.09 -14.23
N ALA A 74 2.03 11.61 -13.91
CA ALA A 74 3.07 11.85 -14.91
C ALA A 74 3.62 10.52 -15.47
N TYR A 75 3.62 9.44 -14.69
CA TYR A 75 3.94 8.10 -15.17
C TYR A 75 2.86 7.55 -16.12
N ARG A 76 1.56 7.78 -15.87
CA ARG A 76 0.52 7.46 -16.86
C ARG A 76 0.70 8.25 -18.16
N ALA A 77 1.05 9.53 -18.09
CA ALA A 77 1.38 10.31 -19.28
C ALA A 77 2.57 9.69 -20.04
N LYS A 78 3.62 9.26 -19.32
CA LYS A 78 4.76 8.51 -19.90
C LYS A 78 4.30 7.24 -20.62
N LEU A 79 3.45 6.41 -20.01
CA LEU A 79 2.94 5.18 -20.64
C LEU A 79 2.16 5.47 -21.93
N LEU A 80 1.37 6.56 -21.97
CA LEU A 80 0.64 6.98 -23.17
C LEU A 80 1.59 7.41 -24.29
N PHE A 81 2.68 8.12 -23.95
CA PHE A 81 3.72 8.48 -24.91
C PHE A 81 4.44 7.26 -25.48
N GLU A 82 4.81 6.30 -24.63
CA GLU A 82 5.46 5.05 -25.07
C GLU A 82 4.53 4.22 -25.96
N ARG A 83 3.24 4.16 -25.62
CA ARG A 83 2.23 3.53 -26.48
C ARG A 83 2.10 4.21 -27.83
N ALA A 84 2.14 5.54 -27.87
CA ALA A 84 2.12 6.30 -29.13
C ALA A 84 3.38 6.06 -29.97
N ASP A 85 4.56 5.94 -29.34
CA ASP A 85 5.83 5.68 -30.02
C ASP A 85 5.91 4.26 -30.60
N ALA A 86 5.30 3.29 -29.92
CA ALA A 86 5.22 1.89 -30.34
C ALA A 86 4.16 1.64 -31.43
N ALA A 87 3.26 2.60 -31.71
CA ALA A 87 2.22 2.43 -32.71
C ALA A 87 2.81 2.27 -34.13
N PRO A 88 2.44 1.23 -34.89
CA PRO A 88 3.04 0.92 -36.18
C PRO A 88 2.70 1.94 -37.27
N ASP A 89 1.61 2.71 -37.09
CA ASP A 89 1.15 3.68 -38.06
C ASP A 89 1.52 5.11 -37.63
N ARG A 90 2.72 5.56 -38.02
CA ARG A 90 3.13 6.97 -37.87
C ARG A 90 2.33 7.90 -38.82
N ARG A 91 1.32 7.40 -39.55
CA ARG A 91 0.53 8.14 -40.55
C ARG A 91 -0.96 7.74 -40.56
N GLY A 92 -1.73 8.16 -39.56
CA GLY A 92 -3.19 8.35 -39.70
C GLY A 92 -3.95 8.41 -38.36
N PRO A 93 -5.20 8.93 -38.28
CA PRO A 93 -5.91 9.87 -39.17
C PRO A 93 -5.73 11.32 -38.69
N SER A 94 -5.64 12.27 -39.62
CA SER A 94 -5.64 13.70 -39.28
C SER A 94 -7.02 14.14 -38.77
N ASN A 95 -7.07 15.10 -37.85
CA ASN A 95 -8.27 15.68 -37.23
C ASN A 95 -9.18 16.47 -38.21
N GLY A 96 -9.14 16.18 -39.51
CA GLY A 96 -9.66 17.05 -40.57
C GLY A 96 -8.84 18.34 -40.78
N LEU A 97 -7.82 18.59 -39.95
CA LEU A 97 -6.98 19.80 -39.93
C LEU A 97 -5.48 19.53 -40.17
N GLY A 98 -5.06 18.28 -40.39
CA GLY A 98 -3.70 17.96 -40.81
C GLY A 98 -2.60 17.95 -39.74
N GLU A 99 -2.92 18.05 -38.44
CA GLU A 99 -1.92 17.96 -37.37
C GLU A 99 -1.55 16.51 -37.00
N PRO A 100 -0.28 16.20 -36.68
CA PRO A 100 0.12 14.88 -36.22
C PRO A 100 -0.42 14.57 -34.81
N LEU A 101 -0.90 13.34 -34.60
CA LEU A 101 -1.26 12.76 -33.29
C LEU A 101 -0.06 12.48 -32.36
N VAL A 102 1.14 12.91 -32.73
CA VAL A 102 2.33 12.78 -31.88
C VAL A 102 2.30 13.95 -30.89
N PRO A 103 2.25 13.70 -29.57
CA PRO A 103 2.33 14.79 -28.62
C PRO A 103 3.66 15.52 -28.83
N ASP A 104 3.54 16.83 -29.05
CA ASP A 104 4.62 17.79 -29.23
C ASP A 104 5.79 17.47 -28.28
N GLU A 105 7.03 17.52 -28.79
CA GLU A 105 8.25 17.34 -27.97
C GLU A 105 8.17 18.22 -26.71
N GLN A 106 7.55 19.40 -26.81
CA GLN A 106 7.32 20.28 -25.66
C GLN A 106 6.38 19.69 -24.61
N VAL A 107 5.29 19.02 -25.01
CA VAL A 107 4.35 18.37 -24.09
C VAL A 107 5.05 17.23 -23.33
N ARG A 108 5.91 16.47 -24.03
CA ARG A 108 6.72 15.40 -23.40
C ARG A 108 7.75 15.97 -22.43
N ILE A 109 8.42 17.06 -22.81
CA ILE A 109 9.38 17.75 -21.93
C ILE A 109 8.68 18.18 -20.63
N ASN A 110 7.49 18.76 -20.73
CA ASN A 110 6.73 19.20 -19.54
C ASN A 110 6.39 17.99 -18.66
N ALA A 111 5.83 16.92 -19.23
CA ALA A 111 5.47 15.71 -18.49
C ALA A 111 6.67 15.05 -17.79
N TYR A 112 7.80 14.93 -18.48
CA TYR A 112 9.01 14.31 -17.92
C TYR A 112 9.71 15.22 -16.92
N ALA A 113 9.61 16.55 -17.07
CA ALA A 113 10.06 17.49 -16.06
C ALA A 113 9.23 17.34 -14.76
N VAL A 114 7.90 17.24 -14.87
CA VAL A 114 7.01 16.98 -13.72
C VAL A 114 7.34 15.64 -13.08
N LEU A 115 7.46 14.55 -13.86
CA LEU A 115 7.82 13.23 -13.33
C LEU A 115 9.16 13.25 -12.61
N GLY A 116 10.20 13.83 -13.23
CA GLY A 116 11.52 13.90 -12.61
C GLY A 116 11.55 14.73 -11.33
N GLN A 117 10.81 15.84 -11.28
CA GLN A 117 10.69 16.65 -10.07
C GLN A 117 9.87 15.95 -8.99
N ALA A 118 8.77 15.29 -9.34
CA ALA A 118 7.96 14.52 -8.40
C ALA A 118 8.76 13.35 -7.78
N LEU A 119 9.55 12.62 -8.59
CA LEU A 119 10.46 11.59 -8.09
C LEU A 119 11.53 12.17 -7.15
N TYR A 120 12.04 13.37 -7.44
CA TYR A 120 12.97 14.06 -6.56
C TYR A 120 12.30 14.42 -5.22
N ASP A 121 11.09 14.96 -5.28
CA ASP A 121 10.31 15.37 -4.12
C ASP A 121 9.91 14.18 -3.22
N CYS A 122 9.63 13.01 -3.82
CA CYS A 122 9.47 11.73 -3.09
C CYS A 122 10.79 11.14 -2.57
N HIS A 123 11.94 11.82 -2.67
CA HIS A 123 13.28 11.29 -2.33
C HIS A 123 13.72 10.05 -3.15
N CYS A 124 13.01 9.67 -4.20
CA CYS A 124 13.35 8.57 -5.13
C CYS A 124 14.52 8.97 -6.04
N HIS A 125 15.61 9.51 -5.48
CA HIS A 125 16.71 10.11 -6.24
C HIS A 125 17.44 9.09 -7.14
N TRP A 126 17.47 7.81 -6.71
CA TRP A 126 18.07 6.75 -7.51
C TRP A 126 17.25 6.47 -8.77
N GLU A 127 15.94 6.23 -8.63
CA GLU A 127 15.04 6.01 -9.77
C GLU A 127 14.91 7.26 -10.64
N CYS A 128 14.93 8.45 -10.04
CA CYS A 128 14.99 9.72 -10.77
C CYS A 128 16.26 9.81 -11.63
N PHE A 129 17.41 9.39 -11.10
CA PHE A 129 18.66 9.32 -11.85
C PHE A 129 18.57 8.34 -13.01
N GLU A 130 18.07 7.13 -12.77
CA GLU A 130 17.92 6.10 -13.81
C GLU A 130 16.97 6.56 -14.92
N PHE A 131 15.83 7.16 -14.56
CA PHE A 131 14.88 7.77 -15.48
C PHE A 131 15.54 8.83 -16.39
N TRP A 132 16.25 9.81 -15.80
CA TRP A 132 16.93 10.82 -16.59
C TRP A 132 18.09 10.25 -17.41
N LEU A 133 18.81 9.25 -16.88
CA LEU A 133 19.90 8.60 -17.60
C LEU A 133 19.40 7.88 -18.85
N GLU A 134 18.29 7.17 -18.77
CA GLU A 134 17.65 6.50 -19.91
C GLU A 134 17.30 7.51 -21.01
N LEU A 135 16.68 8.64 -20.64
CA LEU A 135 16.26 9.68 -21.58
C LEU A 135 17.43 10.38 -22.29
N THR A 136 18.67 10.29 -21.79
CA THR A 136 19.84 10.78 -22.54
C THR A 136 20.00 10.06 -23.88
N GLN A 137 19.48 8.84 -24.00
CA GLN A 137 19.57 8.01 -25.21
C GLN A 137 18.45 8.30 -26.23
N ALA A 138 17.48 9.17 -25.90
CA ALA A 138 16.37 9.55 -26.77
C ALA A 138 16.82 10.47 -27.93
N LYS A 139 17.59 9.94 -28.88
CA LYS A 139 18.19 10.69 -30.01
C LYS A 139 17.16 11.40 -30.90
N HIS A 140 15.91 10.93 -30.90
CA HIS A 140 14.82 11.51 -31.68
C HIS A 140 14.15 12.73 -31.00
N LEU A 141 14.51 13.03 -29.74
CA LEU A 141 14.04 14.17 -28.95
C LEU A 141 15.25 14.94 -28.41
N PRO A 142 15.94 15.73 -29.24
CA PRO A 142 17.23 16.33 -28.89
C PRO A 142 17.13 17.35 -27.76
N GLN A 143 16.00 18.05 -27.60
CA GLN A 143 15.82 18.99 -26.49
C GLN A 143 15.69 18.24 -25.17
N LEU A 144 14.88 17.18 -25.18
CA LEU A 144 14.69 16.31 -24.03
C LEU A 144 16.00 15.61 -23.61
N SER A 145 16.75 15.05 -24.56
CA SER A 145 18.03 14.38 -24.30
C SER A 145 19.04 15.33 -23.63
N ARG A 146 19.10 16.60 -24.04
CA ARG A 146 19.95 17.62 -23.40
C ARG A 146 19.51 17.94 -21.98
N LEU A 147 18.21 18.14 -21.74
CA LEU A 147 17.67 18.35 -20.40
C LEU A 147 18.00 17.16 -19.48
N ALA A 148 17.78 15.94 -19.99
CA ALA A 148 18.04 14.70 -19.30
C ALA A 148 19.51 14.56 -18.89
N LEU A 149 20.45 14.92 -19.77
CA LEU A 149 21.88 14.92 -19.45
C LEU A 149 22.21 15.86 -18.29
N THR A 150 21.67 17.08 -18.29
CA THR A 150 21.87 18.04 -17.20
C THR A 150 21.31 17.50 -15.88
N LYS A 151 20.08 16.97 -15.89
CA LYS A 151 19.42 16.42 -14.69
C LYS A 151 20.13 15.18 -14.15
N ALA A 152 20.50 14.23 -15.01
CA ALA A 152 21.24 13.02 -14.62
C ALA A 152 22.60 13.34 -13.98
N ASN A 153 23.33 14.33 -14.52
CA ASN A 153 24.61 14.75 -13.96
C ASN A 153 24.47 15.36 -12.56
N ALA A 154 23.45 16.19 -12.33
CA ALA A 154 23.17 16.76 -11.01
C ALA A 154 22.82 15.67 -9.99
N LEU A 155 21.95 14.72 -10.37
CA LEU A 155 21.57 13.59 -9.52
C LEU A 155 22.73 12.65 -9.22
N LYS A 156 23.62 12.41 -10.20
CA LYS A 156 24.84 11.62 -9.99
C LYS A 156 25.72 12.21 -8.89
N GLN A 157 25.86 13.53 -8.85
CA GLN A 157 26.61 14.22 -7.80
C GLN A 157 25.92 14.07 -6.44
N LEU A 158 24.59 14.27 -6.38
CA LEU A 158 23.81 14.09 -5.16
C LEU A 158 23.89 12.67 -4.62
N LEU A 159 23.77 11.65 -5.47
CA LEU A 159 23.89 10.25 -5.08
C LEU A 159 25.29 9.90 -4.56
N ALA A 160 26.34 10.48 -5.15
CA ALA A 160 27.70 10.34 -4.62
C ALA A 160 27.83 10.94 -3.21
N GLN A 161 27.24 12.13 -2.98
CA GLN A 161 27.20 12.76 -1.65
C GLN A 161 26.40 11.92 -0.64
N LYS A 162 25.20 11.45 -1.01
CA LYS A 162 24.40 10.53 -0.19
C LYS A 162 25.16 9.27 0.18
N LYS A 163 25.88 8.67 -0.78
CA LYS A 163 26.71 7.49 -0.55
C LYS A 163 27.84 7.76 0.45
N GLN A 164 28.49 8.92 0.36
CA GLN A 164 29.52 9.33 1.32
C GLN A 164 28.93 9.59 2.71
N ALA A 165 27.80 10.28 2.80
CA ALA A 165 27.10 10.55 4.05
C ALA A 165 26.56 9.26 4.72
N ALA A 166 26.17 8.28 3.93
CA ALA A 166 25.70 6.98 4.41
C ALA A 166 26.82 6.03 4.86
N ALA A 167 28.07 6.27 4.44
CA ALA A 167 29.20 5.36 4.69
C ALA A 167 29.54 5.10 6.17
N PRO A 168 29.40 6.06 7.11
CA PRO A 168 29.68 5.82 8.53
C PRO A 168 28.65 4.92 9.22
N TYR A 169 27.44 4.80 8.65
CA TYR A 169 26.36 4.05 9.25
C TYR A 169 26.48 2.57 8.91
N SER A 170 26.65 1.74 9.94
CA SER A 170 26.60 0.29 9.81
C SER A 170 25.23 -0.20 9.30
N GLY A 171 25.18 -1.49 9.00
CA GLY A 171 24.01 -2.16 8.47
C GLY A 171 24.42 -3.22 7.47
N THR A 172 23.49 -4.08 7.16
CA THR A 172 23.64 -5.12 6.15
C THR A 172 23.73 -4.53 4.73
N PRO A 173 24.13 -5.32 3.71
CA PRO A 173 24.09 -4.88 2.33
C PRO A 173 22.70 -4.42 1.86
N GLN A 174 21.63 -5.08 2.34
CA GLN A 174 20.26 -4.69 2.02
C GLN A 174 19.92 -3.33 2.66
N GLN A 175 20.16 -3.15 3.96
CA GLN A 175 19.91 -1.86 4.64
C GLN A 175 20.71 -0.71 4.02
N GLN A 176 21.96 -0.94 3.64
CA GLN A 176 22.79 0.06 2.97
C GLN A 176 22.24 0.44 1.59
N ARG A 177 21.71 -0.54 0.84
CA ARG A 177 21.06 -0.32 -0.45
C ARG A 177 19.76 0.47 -0.28
N ASP A 178 18.89 0.00 0.61
CA ASP A 178 17.56 0.58 0.86
C ASP A 178 17.70 2.05 1.32
N ARG A 179 18.66 2.35 2.21
CA ARG A 179 19.00 3.74 2.62
C ARG A 179 19.33 4.69 1.46
N LEU A 180 19.88 4.16 0.35
CA LEU A 180 20.28 4.96 -0.81
C LEU A 180 19.21 4.99 -1.91
N ARG A 181 18.36 3.97 -1.98
CA ARG A 181 17.43 3.75 -3.09
C ARG A 181 15.99 4.13 -2.74
N ASP A 182 15.58 3.92 -1.50
CA ASP A 182 14.21 4.13 -1.09
C ASP A 182 13.89 5.62 -1.06
N GLY A 183 12.75 5.97 -1.67
CA GLY A 183 12.10 7.25 -1.44
C GLY A 183 11.17 7.17 -0.25
N SER A 184 10.53 8.30 0.06
CA SER A 184 9.58 8.40 1.15
C SER A 184 8.60 9.54 0.95
N VAL A 185 7.40 9.35 1.51
CA VAL A 185 6.36 10.39 1.59
C VAL A 185 5.67 10.32 2.95
N VAL A 186 5.17 11.46 3.41
CA VAL A 186 4.34 11.53 4.61
C VAL A 186 2.92 11.10 4.25
N THR A 187 2.37 10.20 5.06
CA THR A 187 1.01 9.70 4.84
C THR A 187 -0.05 10.73 5.29
N VAL A 188 -0.99 11.03 4.39
CA VAL A 188 -1.98 12.11 4.58
C VAL A 188 -3.35 11.74 4.04
N HIS A 189 -4.38 12.45 4.50
CA HIS A 189 -5.65 12.47 3.78
C HIS A 189 -5.64 13.57 2.72
N TYR A 190 -6.09 13.21 1.52
CA TYR A 190 -6.22 14.16 0.43
C TYR A 190 -7.50 14.99 0.58
N PRO A 191 -7.49 16.29 0.22
CA PRO A 191 -8.65 17.17 0.41
C PRO A 191 -9.95 16.66 -0.24
N TRP A 192 -9.83 16.04 -1.42
CA TRP A 192 -10.95 15.49 -2.20
C TRP A 192 -11.29 14.03 -1.87
N MET A 193 -10.58 13.38 -0.95
CA MET A 193 -10.94 12.02 -0.51
C MET A 193 -12.30 12.02 0.18
N GLU A 194 -13.20 11.12 -0.20
CA GLU A 194 -14.52 11.00 0.42
C GLU A 194 -14.40 10.73 1.93
N ARG A 195 -15.29 11.31 2.73
CA ARG A 195 -15.25 11.17 4.20
C ARG A 195 -15.30 9.70 4.64
N ARG A 196 -16.07 8.84 3.96
CA ARG A 196 -16.16 7.40 4.25
C ARG A 196 -14.88 6.62 3.98
N HIS A 197 -13.93 7.17 3.22
CA HIS A 197 -12.63 6.54 2.95
C HIS A 197 -11.52 6.98 3.91
N ARG A 198 -11.77 8.01 4.74
CA ARG A 198 -10.78 8.54 5.68
C ARG A 198 -10.69 7.75 6.98
N SER A 199 -11.73 7.01 7.35
CA SER A 199 -11.82 6.26 8.61
C SER A 199 -12.70 5.03 8.43
N ARG A 200 -12.74 4.14 9.43
CA ARG A 200 -13.70 3.02 9.42
C ARG A 200 -15.09 3.57 9.75
N SER A 201 -16.05 3.39 8.84
CA SER A 201 -17.41 3.92 9.04
C SER A 201 -18.19 3.07 10.06
N PRO A 202 -19.25 3.61 10.68
CA PRO A 202 -20.14 2.82 11.54
C PRO A 202 -20.71 1.58 10.84
N GLU A 203 -21.01 1.69 9.54
CA GLU A 203 -21.50 0.56 8.71
C GLU A 203 -20.44 -0.55 8.58
N VAL A 204 -19.16 -0.19 8.39
CA VAL A 204 -18.06 -1.17 8.38
C VAL A 204 -17.97 -1.90 9.72
N ILE A 205 -18.08 -1.16 10.83
CA ILE A 205 -18.02 -1.73 12.19
C ILE A 205 -19.23 -2.66 12.44
N GLU A 206 -20.44 -2.27 12.00
CA GLU A 206 -21.63 -3.10 12.11
C GLU A 206 -21.50 -4.40 11.30
N ASN A 207 -21.00 -4.32 10.08
CA ASN A 207 -20.75 -5.49 9.24
C ASN A 207 -19.73 -6.45 9.89
N VAL A 208 -18.62 -5.92 10.41
CA VAL A 208 -17.62 -6.73 11.15
C VAL A 208 -18.23 -7.38 12.39
N ASN A 209 -19.08 -6.64 13.14
CA ASN A 209 -19.77 -7.19 14.29
C ASN A 209 -20.75 -8.32 13.93
N HIS A 210 -21.46 -8.21 12.80
CA HIS A 210 -22.30 -9.30 12.30
C HIS A 210 -21.50 -10.53 11.89
N GLU A 211 -20.30 -10.36 11.33
CA GLU A 211 -19.39 -11.47 11.04
C GLU A 211 -18.92 -12.15 12.34
N LEU A 212 -18.50 -11.38 13.35
CA LEU A 212 -18.05 -11.91 14.64
C LEU A 212 -19.16 -12.65 15.39
N GLN A 213 -20.41 -12.16 15.34
CA GLN A 213 -21.58 -12.83 15.92
C GLN A 213 -21.82 -14.24 15.37
N ARG A 214 -21.41 -14.50 14.13
CA ARG A 214 -21.61 -15.79 13.44
C ARG A 214 -20.36 -16.67 13.47
N ASN A 215 -19.23 -16.15 13.98
CA ASN A 215 -17.92 -16.78 13.85
C ASN A 215 -17.73 -18.00 14.77
N VAL A 216 -17.89 -17.82 16.08
CA VAL A 216 -17.86 -18.89 17.09
C VAL A 216 -19.19 -18.94 17.84
N GLN A 217 -19.53 -20.10 18.41
CA GLN A 217 -20.77 -20.31 19.15
C GLN A 217 -20.50 -20.90 20.54
N PRO A 218 -20.94 -20.26 21.63
CA PRO A 218 -21.65 -18.96 21.68
C PRO A 218 -20.74 -17.78 21.28
N PRO A 219 -21.29 -16.68 20.72
CA PRO A 219 -20.50 -15.53 20.28
C PRO A 219 -19.63 -14.99 21.41
N ALA A 220 -18.38 -14.67 21.09
CA ALA A 220 -17.39 -14.29 22.09
C ALA A 220 -16.92 -12.83 21.97
N LEU A 221 -17.00 -12.22 20.78
CA LEU A 221 -16.33 -10.96 20.48
C LEU A 221 -17.23 -9.96 19.76
N ARG A 222 -16.93 -8.67 19.96
CA ARG A 222 -17.44 -7.53 19.19
C ARG A 222 -16.37 -6.44 19.06
N VAL A 223 -16.45 -5.58 18.05
CA VAL A 223 -15.61 -4.40 17.88
C VAL A 223 -16.33 -3.16 18.42
N GLY A 224 -15.57 -2.25 19.03
CA GLY A 224 -16.02 -0.93 19.48
C GLY A 224 -14.86 0.05 19.58
N SER A 225 -15.08 1.21 20.20
CA SER A 225 -13.99 2.17 20.50
C SER A 225 -13.06 1.62 21.58
N SER A 226 -11.75 1.70 21.37
CA SER A 226 -10.74 1.19 22.30
C SER A 226 -10.70 1.96 23.62
N THR A 227 -10.20 1.30 24.66
CA THR A 227 -9.90 1.87 25.99
C THR A 227 -8.49 2.46 26.11
N LEU A 228 -7.61 2.27 25.11
CA LEU A 228 -6.21 2.69 25.21
C LEU A 228 -6.03 4.22 25.23
N ALA A 229 -6.86 4.97 24.51
CA ALA A 229 -6.96 6.44 24.56
C ALA A 229 -8.16 6.92 23.74
N PRO A 230 -8.66 8.17 23.93
CA PRO A 230 -9.70 8.76 23.08
C PRO A 230 -9.11 9.21 21.72
N VAL A 231 -8.44 8.31 21.01
CA VAL A 231 -7.96 8.54 19.65
C VAL A 231 -9.13 8.29 18.71
N ALA A 232 -9.45 9.27 17.88
CA ALA A 232 -10.52 9.12 16.89
C ALA A 232 -10.24 7.92 15.98
N ASP A 233 -11.27 7.13 15.70
CA ASP A 233 -11.18 5.89 14.89
C ASP A 233 -10.31 4.76 15.51
N MET A 234 -9.75 4.91 16.71
CA MET A 234 -9.07 3.79 17.39
C MET A 234 -10.10 2.75 17.88
N LEU A 235 -10.22 1.67 17.13
CA LEU A 235 -11.09 0.54 17.46
C LEU A 235 -10.39 -0.44 18.40
N GLY A 236 -11.17 -1.25 19.10
CA GLY A 236 -10.72 -2.37 19.91
C GLY A 236 -11.73 -3.52 19.87
N VAL A 237 -11.27 -4.73 20.20
CA VAL A 237 -12.08 -5.95 20.27
C VAL A 237 -12.48 -6.20 21.72
N PHE A 238 -13.73 -6.55 21.98
CA PHE A 238 -14.30 -6.70 23.31
C PHE A 238 -14.99 -8.04 23.47
N ALA A 239 -14.83 -8.67 24.63
CA ALA A 239 -15.56 -9.87 24.97
C ALA A 239 -17.06 -9.57 25.15
N THR A 240 -17.93 -10.39 24.56
CA THR A 240 -19.40 -10.27 24.70
C THR A 240 -19.97 -11.12 25.82
N ARG A 241 -19.11 -11.89 26.49
CA ARG A 241 -19.41 -12.76 27.64
C ARG A 241 -18.12 -13.09 28.37
N ALA A 242 -18.22 -13.73 29.53
CA ALA A 242 -17.05 -14.35 30.15
C ALA A 242 -16.45 -15.44 29.24
N VAL A 243 -15.13 -15.48 29.18
CA VAL A 243 -14.33 -16.45 28.40
C VAL A 243 -13.36 -17.13 29.35
N THR A 244 -13.24 -18.46 29.22
CA THR A 244 -12.31 -19.24 30.04
C THR A 244 -10.95 -19.34 29.37
N LYS A 245 -9.88 -19.37 30.15
CA LYS A 245 -8.53 -19.67 29.65
C LYS A 245 -8.53 -20.92 28.75
N GLY A 246 -7.88 -20.81 27.60
CA GLY A 246 -7.73 -21.86 26.59
C GLY A 246 -8.91 -22.01 25.64
N GLU A 247 -10.00 -21.26 25.84
CA GLU A 247 -11.15 -21.28 24.94
C GLU A 247 -10.81 -20.64 23.58
N CYS A 248 -11.30 -21.24 22.49
CA CYS A 248 -11.18 -20.67 21.15
C CYS A 248 -12.29 -19.64 20.93
N ILE A 249 -11.91 -18.38 20.74
CA ILE A 249 -12.85 -17.25 20.70
C ILE A 249 -13.05 -16.63 19.32
N LEU A 250 -12.19 -16.99 18.36
CA LEU A 250 -12.25 -16.49 16.98
C LEU A 250 -11.56 -17.49 16.05
N ILE A 251 -12.19 -17.70 14.90
CA ILE A 251 -11.66 -18.47 13.77
C ILE A 251 -11.57 -17.51 12.59
N ASP A 252 -10.36 -17.09 12.26
CA ASP A 252 -10.07 -16.21 11.13
C ASP A 252 -9.64 -17.03 9.91
N ARG A 253 -10.04 -16.63 8.71
CA ARG A 253 -9.73 -17.33 7.45
C ARG A 253 -9.28 -16.32 6.41
N THR A 254 -8.06 -16.49 5.90
CA THR A 254 -7.43 -15.50 5.03
C THR A 254 -7.08 -16.04 3.63
N ALA A 255 -7.28 -15.22 2.61
CA ALA A 255 -6.88 -15.47 1.22
C ALA A 255 -5.77 -14.50 0.75
N THR A 256 -5.30 -13.66 1.66
CA THR A 256 -4.50 -12.46 1.38
C THR A 256 -3.06 -12.59 1.85
N SER A 257 -2.58 -13.82 2.03
CA SER A 257 -1.16 -14.08 2.30
C SER A 257 -0.33 -13.97 1.00
N ALA A 258 0.90 -13.49 1.17
CA ALA A 258 1.95 -13.47 0.17
C ALA A 258 3.21 -14.11 0.76
N VAL A 259 4.00 -14.77 -0.09
CA VAL A 259 5.23 -15.45 0.30
C VAL A 259 6.39 -14.98 -0.58
N SER A 260 7.58 -14.87 0.02
CA SER A 260 8.77 -14.43 -0.68
C SER A 260 9.41 -15.53 -1.51
N GLN A 261 9.23 -16.79 -1.10
CA GLN A 261 9.71 -17.95 -1.83
C GLN A 261 8.53 -18.85 -2.20
N SER A 262 8.36 -19.08 -3.50
CA SER A 262 7.33 -19.99 -3.98
C SER A 262 7.66 -21.43 -3.55
N PRO A 263 6.72 -22.14 -2.90
CA PRO A 263 6.94 -23.52 -2.52
C PRO A 263 7.08 -24.45 -3.73
N PRO A 264 7.79 -25.58 -3.59
CA PRO A 264 7.91 -26.55 -4.67
C PRO A 264 6.55 -27.14 -5.05
N LEU A 265 6.36 -27.46 -6.34
CA LEU A 265 5.16 -28.15 -6.80
C LEU A 265 5.14 -29.62 -6.33
N PRO A 266 3.94 -30.22 -6.12
CA PRO A 266 2.63 -29.56 -6.11
C PRO A 266 2.40 -28.80 -4.79
N HIS A 267 1.91 -27.56 -4.87
CA HIS A 267 1.58 -26.75 -3.68
C HIS A 267 0.16 -26.18 -3.75
N CYS A 268 -0.37 -25.74 -2.61
CA CYS A 268 -1.67 -25.07 -2.54
C CYS A 268 -1.55 -23.58 -2.92
N GLU A 269 -2.33 -23.12 -3.89
CA GLU A 269 -2.31 -21.72 -4.37
C GLU A 269 -2.83 -20.69 -3.35
N THR A 270 -3.48 -21.15 -2.28
CA THR A 270 -4.11 -20.28 -1.26
C THR A 270 -3.34 -20.25 0.05
N CYS A 271 -2.99 -21.42 0.62
CA CYS A 271 -2.28 -21.50 1.90
C CYS A 271 -0.79 -21.83 1.76
N TYR A 272 -0.30 -22.05 0.54
CA TYR A 272 1.10 -22.39 0.24
C TYR A 272 1.60 -23.72 0.82
N ASP A 273 0.70 -24.59 1.28
CA ASP A 273 1.04 -25.95 1.74
C ASP A 273 1.72 -26.76 0.63
N ALA A 274 2.83 -27.42 0.97
CA ALA A 274 3.62 -28.20 0.02
C ALA A 274 4.55 -29.23 0.72
N PRO A 275 4.88 -30.35 0.06
CA PRO A 275 4.24 -30.86 -1.15
C PRO A 275 2.85 -31.45 -0.84
N LEU A 276 1.88 -31.24 -1.73
CA LEU A 276 0.54 -31.79 -1.57
C LEU A 276 0.52 -33.30 -1.80
N THR A 277 -0.10 -34.04 -0.88
CA THR A 277 -0.26 -35.50 -0.96
C THR A 277 -1.51 -35.92 -1.74
N ALA A 278 -2.59 -35.16 -1.63
CA ALA A 278 -3.86 -35.40 -2.32
C ALA A 278 -4.44 -34.06 -2.85
N PRO A 279 -3.87 -33.49 -3.93
CA PRO A 279 -4.28 -32.18 -4.42
C PRO A 279 -5.70 -32.22 -5.01
N ILE A 280 -6.45 -31.16 -4.74
CA ILE A 280 -7.72 -30.86 -5.39
C ILE A 280 -7.43 -29.91 -6.55
N ASN A 281 -7.86 -30.29 -7.75
CA ASN A 281 -7.70 -29.47 -8.95
C ASN A 281 -8.77 -28.38 -9.01
N MET A 282 -8.43 -27.28 -9.68
CA MET A 282 -9.43 -26.36 -10.20
C MET A 282 -10.00 -26.89 -11.54
N ASP A 283 -11.27 -26.61 -11.81
CA ASP A 283 -11.91 -27.07 -13.06
C ASP A 283 -11.45 -26.26 -14.29
N CYS A 284 -11.04 -25.00 -14.10
CA CYS A 284 -10.73 -24.08 -15.20
C CYS A 284 -9.25 -23.98 -15.57
N CYS A 285 -8.32 -24.45 -14.72
CA CYS A 285 -6.88 -24.31 -14.93
C CYS A 285 -6.08 -25.32 -14.08
N SER A 286 -4.75 -25.24 -14.12
CA SER A 286 -3.84 -26.15 -13.40
C SER A 286 -3.60 -25.80 -11.93
N ALA A 287 -4.37 -24.87 -11.34
CA ALA A 287 -4.25 -24.51 -9.94
C ALA A 287 -4.59 -25.70 -9.03
N LEU A 288 -3.79 -25.90 -7.98
CA LEU A 288 -3.93 -27.00 -7.02
C LEU A 288 -4.22 -26.46 -5.62
N PHE A 289 -5.00 -27.21 -4.85
CA PHE A 289 -5.40 -26.86 -3.49
C PHE A 289 -5.27 -28.05 -2.55
N CYS A 290 -4.93 -27.79 -1.28
CA CYS A 290 -4.87 -28.83 -0.24
C CYS A 290 -6.26 -29.32 0.22
N SER A 291 -7.30 -28.50 0.05
CA SER A 291 -8.66 -28.78 0.55
C SER A 291 -9.71 -28.02 -0.25
N SER A 292 -10.97 -28.48 -0.16
CA SER A 292 -12.10 -27.78 -0.80
C SER A 292 -12.28 -26.39 -0.22
N LEU A 293 -11.98 -26.20 1.07
CA LEU A 293 -12.01 -24.89 1.72
C LEU A 293 -11.06 -23.89 1.04
N CYS A 294 -9.81 -24.29 0.76
CA CYS A 294 -8.86 -23.42 0.06
C CYS A 294 -9.30 -23.13 -1.38
N ARG A 295 -9.78 -24.15 -2.10
CA ARG A 295 -10.28 -23.99 -3.47
C ARG A 295 -11.47 -23.03 -3.53
N ASP A 296 -12.47 -23.24 -2.67
CA ASP A 296 -13.70 -22.46 -2.65
C ASP A 296 -13.39 -21.01 -2.22
N LEU A 297 -12.54 -20.84 -1.19
CA LEU A 297 -12.05 -19.52 -0.79
C LEU A 297 -11.35 -18.80 -1.94
N ALA A 298 -10.45 -19.46 -2.68
CA ALA A 298 -9.79 -18.86 -3.83
C ALA A 298 -10.81 -18.44 -4.91
N MET A 299 -11.78 -19.32 -5.23
CA MET A 299 -12.82 -19.06 -6.23
C MET A 299 -13.74 -17.90 -5.87
N ASP A 300 -14.02 -17.72 -4.59
CA ASP A 300 -14.89 -16.65 -4.09
C ASP A 300 -14.16 -15.31 -3.94
N THR A 301 -12.83 -15.31 -3.91
CA THR A 301 -12.05 -14.12 -3.56
C THR A 301 -11.19 -13.58 -4.70
N TYR A 302 -10.27 -14.35 -5.26
CA TYR A 302 -9.28 -13.82 -6.22
C TYR A 302 -9.13 -14.63 -7.50
N HIS A 303 -9.45 -15.93 -7.49
CA HIS A 303 -9.08 -16.83 -8.59
C HIS A 303 -9.69 -16.41 -9.92
N ARG A 304 -10.94 -15.93 -9.91
CA ARG A 304 -11.62 -15.47 -11.13
C ARG A 304 -10.88 -14.32 -11.83
N ALA A 305 -10.23 -13.46 -11.07
CA ALA A 305 -9.43 -12.35 -11.61
C ALA A 305 -8.04 -12.82 -12.08
N LEU A 306 -7.45 -13.81 -11.40
CA LEU A 306 -6.09 -14.29 -11.69
C LEU A 306 -6.02 -15.39 -12.77
N CYS A 307 -7.11 -16.12 -13.00
CA CYS A 307 -7.09 -17.34 -13.80
C CYS A 307 -6.56 -17.07 -15.23
N GLY A 308 -5.52 -17.78 -15.62
CA GLY A 308 -4.90 -17.68 -16.95
C GLY A 308 -3.87 -16.56 -17.11
N GLN A 309 -3.56 -15.82 -16.05
CA GLN A 309 -2.53 -14.77 -16.06
C GLN A 309 -1.22 -15.28 -15.42
N ASP A 310 -0.08 -14.76 -15.88
CA ASP A 310 1.24 -15.05 -15.31
C ASP A 310 1.81 -13.80 -14.62
N PHE A 311 1.95 -13.90 -13.29
CA PHE A 311 2.51 -12.87 -12.42
C PHE A 311 3.90 -13.22 -11.88
N SER A 312 4.61 -14.18 -12.51
CA SER A 312 5.96 -14.62 -12.09
C SER A 312 6.98 -13.48 -11.97
N TRP A 313 6.79 -12.39 -12.72
CA TRP A 313 7.62 -11.19 -12.63
C TRP A 313 7.56 -10.49 -11.26
N LEU A 314 6.45 -10.63 -10.51
CA LEU A 314 6.27 -10.02 -9.19
C LEU A 314 7.03 -10.74 -8.07
N SER A 315 7.25 -12.05 -8.19
CA SER A 315 7.92 -12.82 -7.13
C SER A 315 9.45 -12.69 -7.19
N SER A 316 10.01 -12.31 -8.34
CA SER A 316 11.46 -12.21 -8.53
C SER A 316 12.17 -11.24 -7.55
N PRO A 317 11.66 -10.02 -7.28
CA PRO A 317 12.27 -9.12 -6.30
C PRO A 317 12.25 -9.67 -4.87
N ALA A 318 11.27 -10.53 -4.55
CA ALA A 318 11.09 -11.10 -3.23
C ALA A 318 11.88 -12.39 -2.96
N ALA A 319 12.29 -13.09 -4.02
CA ALA A 319 12.90 -14.42 -3.95
C ALA A 319 14.23 -14.48 -3.17
N SER A 320 14.86 -13.33 -2.91
CA SER A 320 16.16 -13.25 -2.22
C SER A 320 16.12 -12.43 -0.92
N LEU A 321 14.94 -12.16 -0.38
CA LEU A 321 14.82 -11.45 0.90
C LEU A 321 15.39 -12.28 2.04
N GLN A 322 16.32 -11.69 2.80
CA GLN A 322 16.95 -12.34 3.96
C GLN A 322 16.67 -11.61 5.28
N GLU A 323 16.25 -10.35 5.23
CA GLU A 323 16.29 -9.49 6.42
C GLU A 323 14.95 -8.89 6.81
N ASN A 324 14.15 -8.43 5.85
CA ASN A 324 12.86 -7.84 6.14
C ASN A 324 11.82 -8.10 5.04
N ALA A 325 10.56 -8.05 5.45
CA ALA A 325 9.39 -8.20 4.59
C ALA A 325 8.95 -6.88 3.93
N SER A 326 9.74 -5.81 3.94
CA SER A 326 9.32 -4.53 3.33
C SER A 326 9.03 -4.70 1.83
N PRO A 327 9.89 -5.37 1.03
CA PRO A 327 9.66 -5.59 -0.40
C PRO A 327 8.53 -6.59 -0.71
N MET A 328 7.82 -7.08 0.31
CA MET A 328 6.62 -7.93 0.12
C MET A 328 5.36 -7.15 -0.19
N ARG A 329 5.37 -5.83 0.03
CA ARG A 329 4.17 -5.00 -0.11
C ARG A 329 3.55 -5.05 -1.51
N PRO A 330 4.30 -5.11 -2.63
CA PRO A 330 3.72 -5.32 -3.96
C PRO A 330 2.98 -6.66 -4.12
N LEU A 331 3.46 -7.75 -3.52
CA LEU A 331 2.76 -9.05 -3.55
C LEU A 331 1.47 -9.01 -2.73
N LEU A 332 1.50 -8.34 -1.59
CA LEU A 332 0.31 -8.15 -0.77
C LEU A 332 -0.72 -7.28 -1.50
N LEU A 333 -0.27 -6.16 -2.09
CA LEU A 333 -1.14 -5.30 -2.89
C LEU A 333 -1.74 -6.06 -4.08
N PHE A 334 -0.95 -6.89 -4.78
CA PHE A 334 -1.45 -7.77 -5.84
C PHE A 334 -2.64 -8.63 -5.38
N ARG A 335 -2.54 -9.29 -4.21
CA ARG A 335 -3.66 -10.07 -3.64
C ARG A 335 -4.90 -9.19 -3.46
N PHE A 336 -4.76 -8.01 -2.88
CA PHE A 336 -5.88 -7.10 -2.64
C PHE A 336 -6.48 -6.49 -3.91
N LEU A 337 -5.66 -6.17 -4.92
CA LEU A 337 -6.15 -5.71 -6.21
C LEU A 337 -6.93 -6.80 -6.94
N ALA A 338 -6.48 -8.06 -6.86
CA ALA A 338 -7.22 -9.20 -7.39
C ALA A 338 -8.60 -9.36 -6.72
N LEU A 339 -8.69 -9.17 -5.39
CA LEU A 339 -9.98 -9.13 -4.68
C LEU A 339 -10.89 -8.02 -5.21
N CYS A 340 -10.35 -6.80 -5.36
CA CYS A 340 -11.11 -5.66 -5.85
C CYS A 340 -11.65 -5.88 -7.27
N VAL A 341 -10.84 -6.48 -8.15
CA VAL A 341 -11.26 -6.82 -9.51
C VAL A 341 -12.32 -7.93 -9.50
N ALA A 342 -12.12 -8.96 -8.68
CA ALA A 342 -13.08 -10.06 -8.54
C ALA A 342 -14.44 -9.62 -7.97
N ALA A 343 -14.45 -8.60 -7.09
CA ALA A 343 -15.67 -7.99 -6.56
C ALA A 343 -16.50 -7.21 -7.63
N GLY A 344 -15.91 -6.96 -8.80
CA GLY A 344 -16.60 -6.40 -9.96
C GLY A 344 -16.51 -4.87 -10.09
N PRO A 345 -17.03 -4.31 -11.20
CA PRO A 345 -16.84 -2.91 -11.56
C PRO A 345 -17.64 -1.92 -10.70
N CYS A 346 -18.69 -2.37 -10.02
CA CYS A 346 -19.56 -1.51 -9.21
C CYS A 346 -18.99 -1.22 -7.81
N MET A 347 -17.96 -1.95 -7.39
CA MET A 347 -17.35 -1.77 -6.07
C MET A 347 -16.15 -0.83 -6.17
N HIS A 348 -16.13 0.20 -5.31
CA HIS A 348 -14.95 1.03 -5.14
C HIS A 348 -13.92 0.28 -4.28
N PRO A 349 -12.62 0.22 -4.64
CA PRO A 349 -11.61 -0.53 -3.90
C PRO A 349 -11.52 -0.19 -2.40
N LEU A 350 -11.64 1.08 -2.02
CA LEU A 350 -11.64 1.49 -0.60
C LEU A 350 -12.92 1.13 0.17
N ASP A 351 -14.00 0.76 -0.52
CA ASP A 351 -15.25 0.26 0.08
C ASP A 351 -15.24 -1.27 0.22
N HIS A 352 -14.27 -1.97 -0.37
CA HIS A 352 -14.16 -3.43 -0.24
C HIS A 352 -14.03 -3.82 1.23
N GLY A 353 -14.83 -4.76 1.71
CA GLY A 353 -14.96 -5.06 3.15
C GLY A 353 -13.64 -5.36 3.85
N LEU A 354 -12.71 -6.07 3.19
CA LEU A 354 -11.37 -6.39 3.72
C LEU A 354 -10.38 -5.21 3.70
N ILE A 355 -10.67 -4.14 2.96
CA ILE A 355 -9.84 -2.93 2.88
C ILE A 355 -10.44 -1.83 3.77
N ALA A 356 -11.77 -1.67 3.76
CA ALA A 356 -12.51 -0.67 4.52
C ALA A 356 -12.37 -0.84 6.04
N ARG A 357 -12.17 -2.08 6.51
CA ARG A 357 -11.99 -2.41 7.93
C ARG A 357 -10.58 -2.15 8.47
N LEU A 358 -9.59 -1.98 7.59
CA LEU A 358 -8.20 -1.75 7.99
C LEU A 358 -8.03 -0.34 8.54
N SER A 359 -7.18 -0.20 9.56
CA SER A 359 -6.85 1.13 10.08
C SER A 359 -6.11 1.94 9.01
N PRO A 360 -6.58 3.14 8.63
CA PRO A 360 -5.83 4.00 7.74
C PRO A 360 -4.56 4.50 8.44
N LEU A 361 -3.48 4.61 7.68
CA LEU A 361 -2.26 5.29 8.08
C LEU A 361 -2.22 6.61 7.34
N ALA A 362 -2.71 7.66 7.98
CA ALA A 362 -2.79 9.00 7.41
C ALA A 362 -2.91 10.03 8.54
N ASN A 363 -2.32 11.22 8.33
CA ASN A 363 -2.37 12.35 9.25
C ASN A 363 -1.78 12.10 10.65
N CYS A 364 -0.98 11.05 10.82
CA CYS A 364 -0.17 10.80 12.02
C CYS A 364 1.27 11.35 11.89
N GLY A 365 1.65 11.91 10.74
CA GLY A 365 3.03 12.34 10.48
C GLY A 365 3.98 11.20 10.11
N HIS A 366 3.45 9.99 9.92
CA HIS A 366 4.22 8.81 9.53
C HIS A 366 4.86 8.98 8.15
N LEU A 367 6.15 8.70 8.08
CA LEU A 367 6.94 8.68 6.86
C LEU A 367 7.01 7.26 6.31
N ASP A 368 6.28 6.99 5.22
CA ASP A 368 6.25 5.66 4.59
C ASP A 368 7.21 5.59 3.41
N VAL A 369 7.66 4.39 3.09
CA VAL A 369 8.52 4.11 1.94
C VAL A 369 7.72 4.25 0.66
N PHE A 370 8.31 4.94 -0.32
CA PHE A 370 7.74 5.16 -1.65
C PHE A 370 8.80 5.00 -2.73
N THR A 371 8.49 4.23 -3.77
CA THR A 371 9.34 4.08 -4.97
C THR A 371 8.47 4.10 -6.22
N LEU A 372 9.02 4.55 -7.35
CA LEU A 372 8.33 4.48 -8.64
C LEU A 372 8.00 3.03 -8.99
N ALA A 373 8.97 2.14 -8.86
CA ALA A 373 8.83 0.74 -9.25
C ALA A 373 7.72 0.03 -8.46
N GLU A 374 7.70 0.16 -7.14
CA GLU A 374 6.80 -0.61 -6.28
C GLU A 374 5.47 0.09 -6.01
N SER A 375 5.49 1.41 -5.81
CA SER A 375 4.30 2.16 -5.38
C SER A 375 3.45 2.65 -6.56
N VAL A 376 3.99 2.67 -7.79
CA VAL A 376 3.28 3.16 -8.98
C VAL A 376 3.32 2.17 -10.14
N ALA A 377 4.51 1.79 -10.63
CA ALA A 377 4.64 1.00 -11.83
C ALA A 377 4.06 -0.42 -11.66
N ALA A 378 4.45 -1.14 -10.59
CA ALA A 378 3.94 -2.49 -10.32
C ALA A 378 2.41 -2.54 -10.14
N PRO A 379 1.75 -1.67 -9.35
CA PRO A 379 0.28 -1.64 -9.25
C PRO A 379 -0.42 -1.43 -10.59
N LEU A 380 0.10 -0.52 -11.44
CA LEU A 380 -0.49 -0.27 -12.76
C LEU A 380 -0.29 -1.46 -13.70
N GLN A 381 0.87 -2.10 -13.67
CA GLN A 381 1.13 -3.32 -14.45
C GLN A 381 0.25 -4.47 -13.99
N ILE A 382 0.07 -4.65 -12.67
CA ILE A 382 -0.86 -5.63 -12.08
C ILE A 382 -2.27 -5.40 -12.64
N LEU A 383 -2.79 -4.19 -12.49
CA LEU A 383 -4.14 -3.84 -12.91
C LEU A 383 -4.35 -4.03 -14.41
N GLY A 384 -3.38 -3.61 -15.23
CA GLY A 384 -3.42 -3.84 -16.67
C GLY A 384 -3.48 -5.33 -17.04
N GLN A 385 -2.71 -6.18 -16.35
CA GLN A 385 -2.77 -7.65 -16.54
C GLN A 385 -4.09 -8.25 -16.03
N LEU A 386 -4.71 -7.68 -15.01
CA LEU A 386 -6.04 -8.04 -14.53
C LEU A 386 -7.18 -7.51 -15.43
N GLY A 387 -6.86 -6.82 -16.53
CA GLY A 387 -7.84 -6.30 -17.49
C GLY A 387 -8.47 -4.96 -17.09
N VAL A 388 -7.92 -4.27 -16.09
CA VAL A 388 -8.35 -2.91 -15.72
C VAL A 388 -7.71 -1.89 -16.66
N ASP A 389 -8.53 -1.02 -17.23
CA ASP A 389 -8.05 0.15 -17.95
C ASP A 389 -7.54 1.20 -16.96
N VAL A 390 -6.24 1.21 -16.72
CA VAL A 390 -5.58 2.09 -15.73
C VAL A 390 -5.66 3.59 -16.07
N PHE A 391 -6.14 3.94 -17.26
CA PHE A 391 -6.38 5.31 -17.68
C PHE A 391 -7.84 5.72 -17.50
N ALA A 392 -8.79 4.83 -17.82
CA ALA A 392 -10.22 5.16 -17.78
C ALA A 392 -10.90 4.81 -16.44
N ASP A 393 -10.41 3.81 -15.70
CA ASP A 393 -11.03 3.36 -14.46
C ASP A 393 -10.54 4.18 -13.25
N ALA A 394 -11.22 5.29 -12.99
CA ALA A 394 -10.93 6.19 -11.86
C ALA A 394 -11.03 5.53 -10.48
N ARG A 395 -11.64 4.33 -10.36
CA ARG A 395 -11.64 3.57 -9.09
C ARG A 395 -10.24 3.17 -8.66
N PHE A 396 -9.30 3.09 -9.60
CA PHE A 396 -7.89 2.78 -9.37
C PHE A 396 -6.97 3.97 -9.66
N ASP A 397 -7.45 5.20 -9.41
CA ASP A 397 -6.61 6.41 -9.41
C ASP A 397 -5.46 6.27 -8.40
N THR A 398 -4.34 6.97 -8.63
CA THR A 398 -3.15 6.93 -7.76
C THR A 398 -3.48 7.15 -6.30
N MET A 399 -4.39 8.08 -6.01
CA MET A 399 -4.83 8.37 -4.64
C MET A 399 -5.43 7.14 -3.95
N VAL A 400 -6.22 6.36 -4.69
CA VAL A 400 -6.86 5.14 -4.16
C VAL A 400 -5.82 4.05 -3.95
N LEU A 401 -4.92 3.85 -4.91
CA LEU A 401 -3.84 2.86 -4.79
C LEU A 401 -2.91 3.16 -3.62
N HIS A 402 -2.55 4.43 -3.43
CA HIS A 402 -1.72 4.87 -2.31
C HIS A 402 -2.45 4.71 -0.96
N ALA A 403 -3.75 5.02 -0.90
CA ALA A 403 -4.54 4.80 0.32
C ALA A 403 -4.64 3.31 0.68
N ILE A 404 -4.77 2.41 -0.30
CA ILE A 404 -4.68 0.96 -0.07
C ILE A 404 -3.28 0.60 0.44
N TRP A 405 -2.23 1.05 -0.24
CA TRP A 405 -0.82 0.80 0.13
C TRP A 405 -0.55 1.14 1.59
N CYS A 406 -0.94 2.33 2.07
CA CYS A 406 -0.76 2.75 3.45
C CYS A 406 -1.58 1.92 4.44
N ARG A 407 -2.81 1.51 4.08
CA ARG A 407 -3.60 0.57 4.90
C ARG A 407 -2.91 -0.78 5.00
N LEU A 408 -2.36 -1.31 3.92
CA LEU A 408 -1.62 -2.57 3.96
C LEU A 408 -0.36 -2.44 4.83
N ALA A 409 0.39 -1.34 4.69
CA ALA A 409 1.58 -1.07 5.48
C ALA A 409 1.33 -1.13 6.99
N ASN A 410 0.22 -0.54 7.44
CA ASN A 410 -0.10 -0.43 8.86
C ASN A 410 -0.72 -1.69 9.48
N ASN A 411 -1.32 -2.57 8.68
CA ASN A 411 -2.14 -3.66 9.19
C ASN A 411 -1.55 -5.05 8.90
N LYS A 412 -0.42 -5.12 8.19
CA LYS A 412 0.22 -6.38 7.83
C LYS A 412 0.95 -7.02 9.01
N ALA A 413 0.87 -8.34 9.08
CA ALA A 413 1.63 -9.17 10.00
C ALA A 413 2.64 -9.99 9.19
N GLY A 414 3.90 -9.53 9.21
CA GLY A 414 5.00 -10.18 8.51
C GLY A 414 5.81 -11.06 9.45
N SER A 415 6.14 -12.28 9.02
CA SER A 415 7.02 -13.19 9.75
C SER A 415 7.94 -13.96 8.81
N CYS A 416 9.01 -14.53 9.34
CA CYS A 416 9.90 -15.42 8.59
C CYS A 416 9.44 -16.86 8.78
N ASP A 417 9.24 -17.57 7.67
CA ASP A 417 8.95 -18.98 7.61
C ASP A 417 10.15 -19.75 7.01
N PRO A 418 10.57 -20.87 7.61
CA PRO A 418 11.73 -21.63 7.12
C PRO A 418 11.60 -22.18 5.69
N GLN A 419 10.38 -22.41 5.21
CA GLN A 419 10.10 -22.99 3.89
C GLN A 419 9.68 -21.92 2.87
N LEU A 420 8.89 -20.94 3.30
CA LEU A 420 8.26 -19.94 2.44
C LEU A 420 9.04 -18.61 2.38
N GLY A 421 10.13 -18.48 3.15
CA GLY A 421 10.84 -17.22 3.30
C GLY A 421 9.99 -16.23 4.11
N PHE A 422 9.96 -14.96 3.72
CA PHE A 422 9.04 -14.03 4.38
C PHE A 422 7.59 -14.31 3.97
N VAL A 423 6.72 -14.41 4.96
CA VAL A 423 5.27 -14.47 4.79
C VAL A 423 4.72 -13.14 5.27
N ASP A 424 3.98 -12.46 4.41
CA ASP A 424 3.28 -11.23 4.74
C ASP A 424 1.78 -11.49 4.58
N GLU A 425 1.00 -11.27 5.64
CA GLU A 425 -0.43 -11.55 5.62
C GLU A 425 -1.22 -10.46 6.34
N ILE A 426 -2.42 -10.20 5.82
CA ILE A 426 -3.45 -9.42 6.50
C ILE A 426 -4.66 -10.33 6.59
N THR A 427 -5.04 -10.73 7.79
CA THR A 427 -6.24 -11.53 7.99
C THR A 427 -7.46 -10.62 8.21
N PRO A 428 -8.69 -11.12 7.97
CA PRO A 428 -9.91 -10.34 8.17
C PRO A 428 -10.12 -9.71 9.56
N PHE A 429 -9.60 -10.32 10.63
CA PHE A 429 -9.87 -9.88 12.01
C PHE A 429 -8.64 -9.55 12.86
N LEU A 430 -7.45 -10.11 12.57
CA LEU A 430 -6.23 -9.84 13.36
C LEU A 430 -5.94 -8.33 13.49
N PRO A 431 -6.02 -7.51 12.43
CA PRO A 431 -5.71 -6.08 12.52
C PRO A 431 -6.67 -5.26 13.41
N LEU A 432 -7.75 -5.87 13.92
CA LEU A 432 -8.71 -5.21 14.81
C LEU A 432 -8.27 -5.28 16.29
N PHE A 433 -7.36 -6.20 16.62
CA PHE A 433 -6.82 -6.32 17.98
C PHE A 433 -5.75 -5.26 18.18
N ASN A 434 -5.82 -4.58 19.33
CA ASN A 434 -4.74 -3.71 19.77
C ASN A 434 -3.67 -4.53 20.49
N HIS A 435 -2.44 -4.03 20.42
CA HIS A 435 -1.33 -4.60 21.16
C HIS A 435 -1.44 -4.38 22.67
N SER A 436 -1.05 -5.40 23.44
CA SER A 436 -0.66 -5.28 24.84
C SER A 436 0.63 -6.05 25.11
N CYS A 437 1.54 -5.50 25.93
CA CYS A 437 2.71 -6.23 26.43
C CYS A 437 2.34 -7.28 27.52
N GLU A 438 1.06 -7.38 27.85
CA GLU A 438 0.40 -8.45 28.62
C GLU A 438 -0.86 -8.86 27.83
N PRO A 439 -0.72 -9.63 26.75
CA PRO A 439 -1.85 -9.96 25.88
C PRO A 439 -2.85 -10.86 26.61
N SER A 440 -4.13 -10.79 26.20
CA SER A 440 -5.17 -11.70 26.68
C SER A 440 -5.43 -12.85 25.72
N VAL A 441 -4.93 -12.76 24.48
CA VAL A 441 -5.07 -13.80 23.45
C VAL A 441 -3.75 -14.11 22.76
N GLU A 442 -3.65 -15.34 22.29
CA GLU A 442 -2.68 -15.77 21.29
C GLU A 442 -3.43 -16.27 20.06
N TYR A 443 -2.79 -16.21 18.89
CA TYR A 443 -3.32 -16.83 17.68
C TYR A 443 -2.37 -17.90 17.15
N ARG A 444 -2.95 -18.93 16.52
CA ARG A 444 -2.22 -20.06 15.95
C ARG A 444 -2.74 -20.36 14.57
N LYS A 445 -1.83 -20.38 13.59
CA LYS A 445 -2.13 -20.79 12.21
C LYS A 445 -2.19 -22.30 12.14
N GLU A 446 -3.28 -22.84 11.58
CA GLU A 446 -3.37 -24.27 11.31
C GLU A 446 -2.45 -24.64 10.14
N GLY A 447 -1.61 -25.66 10.34
CA GLY A 447 -0.74 -26.16 9.28
C GLY A 447 -1.54 -26.61 8.05
N GLY A 448 -1.06 -26.25 6.87
CA GLY A 448 -1.71 -26.59 5.60
C GLY A 448 -3.07 -25.93 5.38
N SER A 449 -3.39 -24.84 6.09
CA SER A 449 -4.71 -24.20 6.09
C SER A 449 -4.62 -22.68 6.02
N THR A 450 -5.68 -22.04 5.54
CA THR A 450 -5.88 -20.58 5.62
C THR A 450 -6.44 -20.12 6.96
N THR A 451 -6.65 -21.06 7.88
CA THR A 451 -7.34 -20.83 9.15
C THR A 451 -6.36 -20.44 10.25
N VAL A 452 -6.68 -19.35 10.94
CA VAL A 452 -5.99 -18.86 12.14
C VAL A 452 -6.99 -18.90 13.29
N ARG A 453 -6.63 -19.52 14.41
CA ARG A 453 -7.47 -19.61 15.61
C ARG A 453 -6.91 -18.78 16.73
N PHE A 454 -7.79 -18.08 17.45
CA PHE A 454 -7.43 -17.29 18.61
C PHE A 454 -7.88 -17.99 19.88
N PHE A 455 -6.99 -18.05 20.86
CA PHE A 455 -7.21 -18.71 22.14
C PHE A 455 -6.96 -17.74 23.29
N ALA A 456 -7.80 -17.79 24.31
CA ALA A 456 -7.63 -16.98 25.51
C ALA A 456 -6.43 -17.47 26.34
N LEU A 457 -5.52 -16.58 26.70
CA LEU A 457 -4.34 -16.88 27.55
C LEU A 457 -4.69 -16.92 29.04
N ARG A 458 -5.80 -16.28 29.41
CA ARG A 458 -6.35 -16.17 30.76
C ARG A 458 -7.87 -16.06 30.71
N ASP A 459 -8.52 -16.06 31.86
CA ASP A 459 -9.94 -15.71 31.93
C ASP A 459 -10.14 -14.24 31.54
N ILE A 460 -11.18 -13.97 30.77
CA ILE A 460 -11.53 -12.64 30.25
C ILE A 460 -12.97 -12.34 30.68
N GLY A 461 -13.17 -11.17 31.28
CA GLY A 461 -14.48 -10.69 31.73
C GLY A 461 -15.37 -10.24 30.57
N GLU A 462 -16.69 -10.31 30.76
CA GLU A 462 -17.63 -9.70 29.81
C GLU A 462 -17.39 -8.19 29.72
N GLY A 463 -17.33 -7.66 28.50
CA GLY A 463 -17.08 -6.25 28.22
C GLY A 463 -15.60 -5.84 28.32
N GLU A 464 -14.69 -6.76 28.65
CA GLU A 464 -13.25 -6.51 28.68
C GLU A 464 -12.68 -6.39 27.25
N GLU A 465 -11.78 -5.43 27.02
CA GLU A 465 -11.03 -5.33 25.76
C GLU A 465 -10.00 -6.47 25.66
N VAL A 466 -9.89 -7.04 24.48
CA VAL A 466 -9.06 -8.19 24.15
C VAL A 466 -7.87 -7.71 23.34
N PHE A 467 -6.67 -8.12 23.77
CA PHE A 467 -5.41 -7.64 23.21
C PHE A 467 -4.54 -8.80 22.78
N ASP A 468 -3.93 -8.67 21.61
CA ASP A 468 -2.89 -9.56 21.13
C ASP A 468 -1.49 -8.94 21.36
N SER A 469 -0.47 -9.62 20.88
CA SER A 469 0.91 -9.13 20.90
C SER A 469 1.45 -9.06 19.47
N TYR A 470 1.91 -7.88 19.05
CA TYR A 470 2.40 -7.66 17.68
C TYR A 470 3.82 -8.21 17.46
N GLN A 471 4.57 -8.42 18.54
CA GLN A 471 5.87 -9.07 18.53
C GLN A 471 6.10 -9.76 19.86
N ASP A 472 7.01 -10.73 19.89
CA ASP A 472 7.47 -11.41 21.11
C ASP A 472 8.26 -10.43 22.00
N VAL A 473 7.57 -9.68 22.87
CA VAL A 473 8.13 -8.62 23.72
C VAL A 473 7.75 -8.78 25.19
N GLU A 474 7.02 -9.82 25.55
CA GLU A 474 6.44 -10.05 26.88
C GLU A 474 7.53 -10.13 27.96
N ASP A 475 8.68 -10.74 27.64
CA ASP A 475 9.78 -10.88 28.59
C ASP A 475 10.79 -9.73 28.52
N ALA A 476 10.60 -8.77 27.59
CA ALA A 476 11.54 -7.68 27.37
C ALA A 476 11.28 -6.48 28.31
N PRO A 477 12.34 -5.74 28.71
CA PRO A 477 12.20 -4.52 29.51
C PRO A 477 11.51 -3.41 28.73
N ARG A 478 10.83 -2.49 29.42
CA ARG A 478 9.99 -1.43 28.83
C ARG A 478 10.64 -0.70 27.66
N ARG A 479 11.89 -0.28 27.86
CA ARG A 479 12.68 0.44 26.87
C ARG A 479 12.83 -0.35 25.57
N GLU A 480 13.19 -1.62 25.67
CA GLU A 480 13.34 -2.49 24.50
C GLU A 480 12.00 -2.68 23.78
N ARG A 481 10.90 -2.83 24.52
CA ARG A 481 9.56 -2.93 23.90
C ARG A 481 9.20 -1.68 23.11
N ILE A 482 9.47 -0.48 23.67
CA ILE A 482 9.24 0.79 22.96
C ILE A 482 10.10 0.87 21.70
N GLU A 483 11.38 0.53 21.79
CA GLU A 483 12.30 0.55 20.65
C GLU A 483 11.85 -0.42 19.54
N ARG A 484 11.45 -1.64 19.89
CA ARG A 484 10.97 -2.66 18.93
C ARG A 484 9.62 -2.36 18.31
N MET A 485 8.74 -1.68 19.03
CA MET A 485 7.39 -1.30 18.58
C MET A 485 7.33 0.07 17.90
N TRP A 486 8.42 0.84 17.95
CA TRP A 486 8.49 2.16 17.35
C TRP A 486 8.02 2.22 15.89
N PRO A 487 8.36 1.25 15.00
CA PRO A 487 7.92 1.29 13.60
C PRO A 487 6.40 1.26 13.41
N TRP A 488 5.62 0.80 14.39
CA TRP A 488 4.15 0.74 14.33
C TRP A 488 3.47 1.88 15.09
N PHE A 489 4.01 2.26 16.25
CA PHE A 489 3.32 3.23 17.13
C PHE A 489 3.84 4.65 17.01
N GLU A 490 5.13 4.83 16.68
CA GLU A 490 5.84 6.12 16.74
C GLU A 490 5.67 6.86 18.08
N GLN A 491 5.33 6.11 19.12
CA GLN A 491 5.12 6.57 20.49
C GLN A 491 5.22 5.37 21.45
N PRO A 492 5.41 5.59 22.76
CA PRO A 492 5.37 4.52 23.74
C PRO A 492 4.01 3.79 23.73
N CYS A 493 4.06 2.46 23.84
CA CYS A 493 2.86 1.62 23.93
C CYS A 493 1.94 2.07 25.08
N LEU A 494 0.64 2.16 24.80
CA LEU A 494 -0.39 2.66 25.72
C LEU A 494 -1.01 1.55 26.59
N CYS A 495 -0.52 0.31 26.52
CA CYS A 495 -1.09 -0.80 27.27
C CYS A 495 -0.96 -0.62 28.80
N GLY A 496 -1.76 -1.38 29.56
CA GLY A 496 -1.78 -1.29 31.02
C GLY A 496 -0.41 -1.48 31.68
N ARG A 497 0.40 -2.44 31.20
CA ARG A 497 1.75 -2.67 31.70
C ARG A 497 2.68 -1.49 31.48
N CYS A 498 2.77 -1.00 30.25
CA CYS A 498 3.64 0.13 29.89
C CYS A 498 3.29 1.42 30.65
N ARG A 499 2.00 1.64 30.96
CA ARG A 499 1.54 2.75 31.79
C ARG A 499 2.01 2.61 33.25
N ARG A 500 1.81 1.44 33.87
CA ARG A 500 2.26 1.18 35.25
C ARG A 500 3.77 1.32 35.42
N GLU A 501 4.54 0.76 34.50
CA GLU A 501 6.01 0.85 34.52
C GLU A 501 6.50 2.30 34.31
N ALA A 502 5.83 3.09 33.45
CA ALA A 502 6.15 4.51 33.27
C ALA A 502 5.90 5.35 34.54
N GLU A 503 4.78 5.11 35.23
CA GLU A 503 4.46 5.74 36.52
C GLU A 503 5.43 5.32 37.63
N GLY A 504 5.94 4.08 37.55
CA GLY A 504 6.97 3.54 38.43
C GLY A 504 8.40 4.07 38.18
N GLY A 505 8.61 4.84 37.12
CA GLY A 505 9.90 5.45 36.78
C GLY A 505 10.86 4.57 35.95
N GLU A 506 10.34 3.53 35.27
CA GLU A 506 11.12 2.63 34.39
C GLU A 506 11.26 3.07 32.92
#